data_AF-A0A0C2IJA4-F1
#
_entry.id   AF-A0A0C2IJA4-F1
#
_cell.length_a   1.000
_cell.length_b   1.000
_cell.length_c   1.000
_cell.angle_alpha   90.00
_cell.angle_beta   90.00
_cell.angle_gamma   90.00
#
_symmetry.space_group_name_H-M   'P 1'
#
loop_
_entity.id
_entity.type
_entity.pdbx_description
1 polymer ?
#
loop_
_entity_poly.entity_id
_entity_poly.type
_entity_poly.pdbx_seq_one_letter_code
_entity_poly.pdbx_strand_id
1 'polypeptide(L)'
;MASYSNLQWCGSVWLCPDCSYRITQERKKELSDAMKACRDKRLHVSMLTLTVPHYLGDDLRTLLKKMSKAKHALWTNRNSSGYFAENFPMVGHITATEVKYSDNNGWHPHYHILIFTEIKYDQEHIDLIQDELYDLWAEKCVKVGLGKPSKAHGLNLKVGSKDEILADYISKWGLAEEMTQAHQKIGKKNRQSLTPWEILDLSRMEASTKDKYGHLFSVYASAFKGRRQLFWSKGLKELLKVADKSDEQLANEHSQDEPQDEVYENMLNLGEQDWWTICFHRMRVEFLELIELDILRNGIDTDFRVAKDFLWNLKHPLDSCFGGQGGDFPLRADNLKT
;
A
#
# COMPACT_ATOMS: atom_id res chain seq x y z
N MET A 1 25.05 7.37 -11.37
CA MET A 1 24.55 6.17 -10.68
C MET A 1 23.72 5.40 -11.69
N ALA A 2 23.98 4.11 -11.88
CA ALA A 2 23.28 3.28 -12.85
C ALA A 2 21.88 2.92 -12.32
N SER A 3 20.91 2.82 -13.23
CA SER A 3 19.54 2.47 -12.90
C SER A 3 18.91 1.65 -14.03
N TYR A 4 17.92 0.83 -13.70
CA TYR A 4 17.06 0.19 -14.69
C TYR A 4 15.97 1.15 -15.15
N SER A 5 15.72 1.19 -16.45
CA SER A 5 14.60 1.89 -17.08
C SER A 5 13.78 0.91 -17.93
N ASN A 6 12.60 1.34 -18.39
CA ASN A 6 11.70 0.55 -19.25
C ASN A 6 11.30 -0.82 -18.64
N LEU A 7 11.10 -0.87 -17.32
CA LEU A 7 10.61 -2.05 -16.62
C LEU A 7 9.08 -2.12 -16.66
N GLN A 8 8.55 -3.34 -16.76
CA GLN A 8 7.10 -3.58 -16.62
C GLN A 8 6.70 -3.69 -15.15
N TRP A 9 5.65 -2.95 -14.77
CA TRP A 9 5.12 -2.96 -13.41
C TRP A 9 3.79 -3.70 -13.34
N CYS A 10 3.61 -4.54 -12.32
CA CYS A 10 2.39 -5.36 -12.21
C CYS A 10 1.16 -4.61 -11.69
N GLY A 11 1.32 -3.36 -11.21
CA GLY A 11 0.24 -2.53 -10.67
C GLY A 11 -0.35 -3.03 -9.35
N SER A 12 0.20 -4.10 -8.75
CA SER A 12 -0.36 -4.69 -7.54
C SER A 12 0.11 -3.97 -6.29
N VAL A 13 -0.73 -3.08 -5.77
CA VAL A 13 -0.48 -2.38 -4.50
C VAL A 13 -0.39 -3.32 -3.29
N TRP A 14 -0.99 -4.51 -3.38
CA TRP A 14 -1.08 -5.45 -2.26
C TRP A 14 0.00 -6.53 -2.28
N LEU A 15 0.47 -6.96 -3.45
CA LEU A 15 1.28 -8.18 -3.59
C LEU A 15 2.69 -7.94 -4.13
N CYS A 16 2.97 -6.75 -4.66
CA CYS A 16 4.30 -6.40 -5.15
C CYS A 16 4.87 -5.27 -4.29
N PRO A 17 5.99 -5.47 -3.57
CA PRO A 17 6.55 -4.44 -2.71
C PRO A 17 6.95 -3.19 -3.50
N ASP A 18 7.44 -3.37 -4.73
CA ASP A 18 7.89 -2.25 -5.57
C ASP A 18 6.72 -1.41 -6.10
N CYS A 19 5.68 -2.06 -6.64
CA CYS A 19 4.45 -1.37 -7.06
C CYS A 19 3.71 -0.76 -5.86
N SER A 20 3.67 -1.47 -4.72
CA SER A 20 3.03 -0.98 -3.50
C SER A 20 3.65 0.34 -3.06
N TYR A 21 4.99 0.42 -3.05
CA TYR A 21 5.70 1.64 -2.69
C TYR A 21 5.36 2.79 -3.64
N ARG A 22 5.53 2.61 -4.95
CA ARG A 22 5.26 3.63 -5.97
C ARG A 22 3.81 4.13 -5.91
N ILE A 23 2.83 3.23 -6.00
CA ILE A 23 1.40 3.57 -5.96
C ILE A 23 1.06 4.32 -4.67
N THR A 24 1.60 3.87 -3.54
CA THR A 24 1.33 4.50 -2.24
C THR A 24 1.88 5.92 -2.15
N GLN A 25 3.05 6.21 -2.72
CA GLN A 25 3.56 7.60 -2.77
C GLN A 25 2.65 8.50 -3.61
N GLU A 26 2.20 8.02 -4.76
CA GLU A 26 1.28 8.79 -5.60
C GLU A 26 -0.09 8.97 -4.93
N ARG A 27 -0.66 7.94 -4.30
CA ARG A 27 -1.90 8.07 -3.52
C ARG A 27 -1.73 9.00 -2.32
N LYS A 28 -0.56 9.04 -1.69
CA LYS A 28 -0.22 10.01 -0.62
C LYS A 28 -0.24 11.44 -1.16
N LYS A 29 0.34 11.67 -2.35
CA LYS A 29 0.30 12.96 -3.05
C LYS A 29 -1.13 13.36 -3.41
N GLU A 30 -1.91 12.44 -3.99
CA GLU A 30 -3.33 12.67 -4.30
C GLU A 30 -4.12 13.09 -3.05
N LEU A 31 -3.94 12.41 -1.92
CA LEU A 31 -4.58 12.79 -0.66
C LEU A 31 -4.11 14.16 -0.18
N SER A 32 -2.80 14.46 -0.26
CA SER A 32 -2.26 15.78 0.13
C SER A 32 -2.90 16.90 -0.69
N ASP A 33 -3.01 16.72 -2.01
CA ASP A 33 -3.62 17.71 -2.90
C ASP A 33 -5.13 17.83 -2.66
N ALA A 34 -5.81 16.72 -2.39
CA ALA A 34 -7.22 16.73 -2.00
C ALA A 34 -7.43 17.56 -0.73
N MET A 35 -6.57 17.39 0.28
CA MET A 35 -6.64 18.15 1.52
C MET A 35 -6.41 19.65 1.28
N LYS A 36 -5.46 20.03 0.41
CA LYS A 36 -5.27 21.45 0.01
C LYS A 36 -6.54 22.00 -0.64
N ALA A 37 -7.13 21.26 -1.59
CA ALA A 37 -8.36 21.67 -2.25
C ALA A 37 -9.55 21.77 -1.28
N CYS A 38 -9.64 20.89 -0.28
CA CYS A 38 -10.63 20.99 0.78
C CYS A 38 -10.52 22.30 1.56
N ARG A 39 -9.29 22.72 1.87
CA ARG A 39 -9.02 23.99 2.55
C ARG A 39 -9.55 25.18 1.74
N ASP A 40 -9.22 25.22 0.45
CA ASP A 40 -9.62 26.31 -0.45
C ASP A 40 -11.15 26.40 -0.58
N LYS A 41 -11.82 25.25 -0.51
CA LYS A 41 -13.28 25.14 -0.53
C LYS A 41 -13.95 25.28 0.82
N ARG A 42 -13.19 25.52 1.90
CA ARG A 42 -13.69 25.61 3.29
C ARG A 42 -14.48 24.37 3.73
N LEU A 43 -14.07 23.20 3.24
CA LEU A 43 -14.61 21.92 3.69
C LEU A 43 -13.92 21.47 4.97
N HIS A 44 -14.64 20.69 5.75
CA HIS A 44 -14.18 20.04 6.97
C HIS A 44 -14.00 18.54 6.74
N VAL A 45 -13.07 17.93 7.47
CA VAL A 45 -12.73 16.52 7.34
C VAL A 45 -12.82 15.84 8.69
N SER A 46 -13.55 14.74 8.74
CA SER A 46 -13.62 13.83 9.89
C SER A 46 -13.11 12.45 9.48
N MET A 47 -12.50 11.72 10.40
CA MET A 47 -12.12 10.32 10.20
C MET A 47 -13.07 9.38 10.95
N LEU A 48 -13.79 8.58 10.19
CA LEU A 48 -14.63 7.49 10.65
C LEU A 48 -13.86 6.16 10.52
N THR A 49 -13.68 5.47 11.63
CA THR A 49 -13.16 4.10 11.67
C THR A 49 -14.31 3.13 11.90
N LEU A 50 -14.48 2.14 11.01
CA LEU A 50 -15.48 1.08 11.14
C LEU A 50 -14.79 -0.26 11.35
N THR A 51 -15.11 -0.93 12.46
CA THR A 51 -14.62 -2.29 12.76
C THR A 51 -15.80 -3.26 12.87
N VAL A 52 -15.50 -4.55 12.82
CA VAL A 52 -16.50 -5.63 12.92
C VAL A 52 -16.01 -6.70 13.87
N PRO A 53 -16.90 -7.48 14.52
CA PRO A 53 -16.48 -8.68 15.22
C PRO A 53 -15.76 -9.63 14.26
N HIS A 54 -14.68 -10.24 14.75
CA HIS A 54 -13.89 -11.21 14.02
C HIS A 54 -13.27 -12.20 14.99
N TYR A 55 -12.96 -13.40 14.50
CA TYR A 55 -12.45 -14.51 15.28
C TYR A 55 -11.32 -15.23 14.54
N LEU A 56 -10.53 -16.02 15.28
CA LEU A 56 -9.35 -16.70 14.76
C LEU A 56 -9.63 -17.57 13.51
N GLY A 57 -10.80 -18.19 13.45
CA GLY A 57 -11.20 -19.08 12.35
C GLY A 57 -11.90 -18.40 11.17
N ASP A 58 -12.07 -17.07 11.19
CA ASP A 58 -12.79 -16.37 10.12
C ASP A 58 -11.99 -16.35 8.81
N ASP A 59 -12.66 -16.73 7.72
CA ASP A 59 -12.13 -16.55 6.37
C ASP A 59 -12.11 -15.07 5.97
N LEU A 60 -10.92 -14.54 5.69
CA LEU A 60 -10.70 -13.13 5.36
C LEU A 60 -11.54 -12.67 4.17
N ARG A 61 -11.67 -13.49 3.12
CA ARG A 61 -12.42 -13.11 1.91
C ARG A 61 -13.91 -12.97 2.24
N THR A 62 -14.46 -13.89 3.02
CA THR A 62 -15.85 -13.87 3.49
C THR A 62 -16.09 -12.68 4.42
N LEU A 63 -15.18 -12.43 5.35
CA LEU A 63 -15.22 -11.30 6.27
C LEU A 63 -15.28 -9.97 5.50
N LEU A 64 -14.34 -9.73 4.58
CA LEU A 64 -14.31 -8.54 3.73
C LEU A 64 -15.56 -8.40 2.84
N LYS A 65 -16.12 -9.51 2.35
CA LYS A 65 -17.35 -9.50 1.55
C LYS A 65 -18.55 -9.05 2.38
N LYS A 66 -18.69 -9.56 3.61
CA LYS A 66 -19.74 -9.13 4.54
C LYS A 66 -19.55 -7.67 4.96
N MET A 67 -18.33 -7.27 5.29
CA MET A 67 -18.01 -5.87 5.63
C MET A 67 -18.36 -4.91 4.50
N SER A 68 -18.03 -5.26 3.24
CA SER A 68 -18.36 -4.44 2.08
C SER A 68 -19.88 -4.27 1.92
N LYS A 69 -20.66 -5.34 2.14
CA LYS A 69 -22.13 -5.28 2.14
C LYS A 69 -22.67 -4.39 3.27
N ALA A 70 -22.14 -4.52 4.49
CA ALA A 70 -22.54 -3.67 5.62
C ALA A 70 -22.22 -2.20 5.34
N LYS A 71 -21.01 -1.90 4.85
CA LYS A 71 -20.60 -0.52 4.49
C LYS A 71 -21.48 0.04 3.40
N HIS A 72 -21.76 -0.73 2.34
CA HIS A 72 -22.67 -0.30 1.29
C HIS A 72 -24.06 0.02 1.85
N ALA A 73 -24.61 -0.86 2.69
CA ALA A 73 -25.91 -0.66 3.33
C ALA A 73 -25.94 0.55 4.29
N LEU A 74 -24.82 0.87 4.93
CA LEU A 74 -24.70 2.09 5.75
C LEU A 74 -24.88 3.35 4.89
N TRP A 75 -24.38 3.36 3.66
CA TRP A 75 -24.52 4.50 2.75
C TRP A 75 -25.87 4.56 2.03
N THR A 76 -26.49 3.41 1.73
CA THR A 76 -27.63 3.36 0.79
C THR A 76 -28.98 3.05 1.42
N ASN A 77 -29.05 2.44 2.60
CA ASN A 77 -30.33 2.16 3.23
C ASN A 77 -31.02 3.45 3.65
N ARG A 78 -32.35 3.51 3.53
CA ARG A 78 -33.14 4.72 3.79
C ARG A 78 -32.92 5.30 5.19
N ASN A 79 -32.82 4.45 6.22
CA ASN A 79 -32.65 4.95 7.60
C ASN A 79 -31.29 5.63 7.80
N SER A 80 -30.21 5.03 7.31
CA SER A 80 -28.87 5.59 7.47
C SER A 80 -28.58 6.72 6.47
N SER A 81 -29.02 6.61 5.21
CA SER A 81 -28.90 7.71 4.25
C SER A 81 -29.73 8.94 4.64
N GLY A 82 -30.95 8.74 5.16
CA GLY A 82 -31.75 9.82 5.75
C GLY A 82 -31.06 10.46 6.95
N TYR A 83 -30.51 9.64 7.85
CA TYR A 83 -29.72 10.13 8.97
C TYR A 83 -28.52 10.99 8.52
N PHE A 84 -27.72 10.52 7.55
CA PHE A 84 -26.62 11.31 7.00
C PHE A 84 -27.13 12.61 6.36
N ALA A 85 -28.23 12.58 5.61
CA ALA A 85 -28.75 13.79 4.98
C ALA A 85 -29.19 14.86 5.99
N GLU A 86 -29.78 14.44 7.12
CA GLU A 86 -30.36 15.33 8.13
C GLU A 86 -29.35 15.78 9.18
N ASN A 87 -28.53 14.86 9.71
CA ASN A 87 -27.70 15.10 10.89
C ASN A 87 -26.21 15.25 10.57
N PHE A 88 -25.75 14.61 9.48
CA PHE A 88 -24.34 14.60 9.11
C PHE A 88 -24.12 14.71 7.59
N PRO A 89 -24.61 15.79 6.94
CA PRO A 89 -24.58 15.92 5.48
C PRO A 89 -23.16 15.92 4.95
N MET A 90 -22.87 14.90 4.15
CA MET A 90 -21.55 14.68 3.55
C MET A 90 -21.53 15.18 2.11
N VAL A 91 -20.44 15.85 1.77
CA VAL A 91 -20.08 16.20 0.40
C VAL A 91 -19.48 14.99 -0.32
N GLY A 92 -18.73 14.17 0.40
CA GLY A 92 -18.12 12.96 -0.12
C GLY A 92 -17.31 12.22 0.93
N HIS A 93 -16.75 11.08 0.55
CA HIS A 93 -15.88 10.29 1.40
C HIS A 93 -14.79 9.54 0.63
N ILE A 94 -13.70 9.22 1.33
CA ILE A 94 -12.62 8.36 0.86
C ILE A 94 -12.49 7.18 1.82
N THR A 95 -12.58 5.94 1.32
CA THR A 95 -12.39 4.73 2.13
C THR A 95 -11.05 4.07 1.83
N ALA A 96 -10.27 3.77 2.87
CA ALA A 96 -9.17 2.81 2.86
C ALA A 96 -9.56 1.56 3.64
N THR A 97 -9.06 0.40 3.19
CA THR A 97 -9.23 -0.88 3.91
C THR A 97 -7.89 -1.28 4.51
N GLU A 98 -7.82 -1.38 5.83
CA GLU A 98 -6.66 -1.93 6.54
C GLU A 98 -6.97 -3.37 6.99
N VAL A 99 -5.94 -4.22 7.00
CA VAL A 99 -6.02 -5.54 7.60
C VAL A 99 -4.73 -5.86 8.35
N LYS A 100 -4.89 -6.46 9.53
CA LYS A 100 -3.80 -7.10 10.26
C LYS A 100 -4.19 -8.53 10.63
N TYR A 101 -3.22 -9.31 11.08
CA TYR A 101 -3.43 -10.66 11.60
C TYR A 101 -2.87 -10.79 13.00
N SER A 102 -3.54 -11.52 13.89
CA SER A 102 -2.96 -11.94 15.16
C SER A 102 -3.22 -13.41 15.43
N ASP A 103 -2.30 -14.04 16.15
CA ASP A 103 -2.45 -15.45 16.55
C ASP A 103 -3.62 -15.67 17.51
N ASN A 104 -4.02 -14.62 18.23
CA ASN A 104 -5.11 -14.70 19.20
C ASN A 104 -6.49 -14.51 18.56
N ASN A 105 -6.61 -13.61 17.58
CA ASN A 105 -7.91 -13.15 17.06
C ASN A 105 -8.07 -13.31 15.54
N GLY A 106 -7.06 -13.85 14.85
CA GLY A 106 -7.07 -14.02 13.40
C GLY A 106 -7.01 -12.69 12.64
N TRP A 107 -7.73 -12.62 11.52
CA TRP A 107 -7.76 -11.44 10.67
C TRP A 107 -8.60 -10.31 11.27
N HIS A 108 -8.02 -9.11 11.33
CA HIS A 108 -8.63 -7.87 11.82
C HIS A 108 -8.73 -6.82 10.71
N PRO A 109 -9.68 -6.96 9.77
CA PRO A 109 -9.95 -5.93 8.77
C PRO A 109 -10.80 -4.79 9.35
N HIS A 110 -10.49 -3.56 8.95
CA HIS A 110 -11.27 -2.38 9.30
C HIS A 110 -11.21 -1.33 8.18
N TYR A 111 -12.16 -0.40 8.21
CA TYR A 111 -12.17 0.73 7.29
C TYR A 111 -11.72 2.00 8.01
N HIS A 112 -10.84 2.75 7.36
CA HIS A 112 -10.63 4.16 7.63
C HIS A 112 -11.36 4.96 6.55
N ILE A 113 -12.21 5.90 6.96
CA ILE A 113 -13.06 6.66 6.07
C ILE A 113 -12.91 8.14 6.38
N LEU A 114 -12.36 8.90 5.43
CA LEU A 114 -12.38 10.36 5.48
C LEU A 114 -13.73 10.82 4.99
N ILE A 115 -14.43 11.61 5.79
CA ILE A 115 -15.73 12.19 5.47
C ILE A 115 -15.56 13.69 5.33
N PHE A 116 -16.04 14.24 4.22
CA PHE A 116 -15.95 15.66 3.90
C PHE A 116 -17.31 16.32 4.10
N THR A 117 -17.36 17.40 4.87
CA THR A 117 -18.59 18.13 5.21
C THR A 117 -18.41 19.63 4.96
N GLU A 118 -19.49 20.34 4.65
CA GLU A 118 -19.50 21.81 4.66
C GLU A 118 -19.66 22.36 6.07
N ILE A 119 -20.31 21.58 6.95
CA ILE A 119 -20.55 21.94 8.34
C ILE A 119 -19.33 21.57 9.17
N LYS A 120 -18.88 22.53 9.99
CA LYS A 120 -17.90 22.28 11.06
C LYS A 120 -18.63 21.76 12.29
N TYR A 121 -18.26 20.58 12.73
CA TYR A 121 -18.75 20.01 13.99
C TYR A 121 -17.73 20.25 15.10
N ASP A 122 -18.22 20.61 16.28
CA ASP A 122 -17.41 20.55 17.50
C ASP A 122 -17.40 19.13 18.09
N GLN A 123 -16.65 18.93 19.17
CA GLN A 123 -16.49 17.61 19.76
C GLN A 123 -17.81 17.06 20.34
N GLU A 124 -18.63 17.91 20.96
CA GLU A 124 -19.90 17.48 21.57
C GLU A 124 -20.88 16.95 20.51
N HIS A 125 -21.00 17.64 19.37
CA HIS A 125 -21.80 17.16 18.25
C HIS A 125 -21.24 15.85 17.67
N ILE A 126 -19.91 15.71 17.59
CA ILE A 126 -19.29 14.49 17.08
C ILE A 126 -19.55 13.29 17.98
N ASP A 127 -19.52 13.47 19.30
CA ASP A 127 -19.78 12.39 20.25
C ASP A 127 -21.22 11.89 20.13
N LEU A 128 -22.19 12.80 19.96
CA LEU A 128 -23.59 12.45 19.68
C LEU A 128 -23.75 11.69 18.35
N ILE A 129 -23.18 12.23 17.28
CA ILE A 129 -23.23 11.62 15.94
C ILE A 129 -22.57 10.23 15.96
N GLN A 130 -21.44 10.08 16.67
CA GLN A 130 -20.75 8.80 16.81
C GLN A 130 -21.65 7.74 17.44
N ASP A 131 -22.38 8.10 18.50
CA ASP A 131 -23.23 7.16 19.21
C ASP A 131 -24.40 6.68 18.34
N GLU A 132 -25.03 7.57 17.59
CA GLU A 132 -26.12 7.26 16.67
C GLU A 132 -25.64 6.48 15.44
N LEU A 133 -24.48 6.87 14.87
CA LEU A 133 -23.85 6.14 13.77
C LEU A 133 -23.45 4.73 14.19
N TYR A 134 -23.02 4.52 15.43
CA TYR A 134 -22.73 3.19 15.94
C TYR A 134 -23.95 2.28 15.86
N ASP A 135 -25.14 2.77 16.25
CA ASP A 135 -26.34 1.94 16.24
C ASP A 135 -26.72 1.55 14.81
N LEU A 136 -26.60 2.47 13.86
CA LEU A 136 -26.78 2.21 12.43
C LEU A 136 -25.74 1.19 11.91
N TRP A 137 -24.48 1.33 12.28
CA TRP A 137 -23.41 0.42 11.86
C TRP A 137 -23.60 -0.99 12.44
N ALA A 138 -23.90 -1.08 13.73
CA ALA A 138 -24.16 -2.32 14.43
C ALA A 138 -25.35 -3.08 13.81
N GLU A 139 -26.43 -2.36 13.48
CA GLU A 139 -27.57 -2.92 12.74
C GLU A 139 -27.12 -3.53 11.40
N LYS A 140 -26.27 -2.83 10.64
CA LYS A 140 -25.81 -3.32 9.32
C LYS A 140 -24.92 -4.55 9.46
N CYS A 141 -24.04 -4.57 10.45
CA CYS A 141 -23.18 -5.71 10.77
C CYS A 141 -23.99 -6.96 11.13
N VAL A 142 -24.97 -6.82 12.03
CA VAL A 142 -25.86 -7.93 12.43
C VAL A 142 -26.63 -8.46 11.22
N LYS A 143 -27.18 -7.57 10.39
CA LYS A 143 -27.99 -7.94 9.22
C LYS A 143 -27.23 -8.76 8.17
N VAL A 144 -25.91 -8.58 8.05
CA VAL A 144 -25.06 -9.36 7.13
C VAL A 144 -24.37 -10.55 7.80
N GLY A 145 -24.67 -10.82 9.07
CA GLY A 145 -24.15 -11.95 9.83
C GLY A 145 -22.69 -11.78 10.27
N LEU A 146 -22.27 -10.57 10.65
CA LEU A 146 -20.98 -10.28 11.29
C LEU A 146 -21.06 -10.28 12.82
N GLY A 147 -22.27 -10.34 13.39
CA GLY A 147 -22.50 -10.08 14.80
C GLY A 147 -22.56 -8.58 15.12
N LYS A 148 -22.79 -8.26 16.39
CA LYS A 148 -22.88 -6.89 16.88
C LYS A 148 -21.47 -6.40 17.30
N PRO A 149 -20.92 -5.35 16.67
CA PRO A 149 -19.68 -4.71 17.13
C PRO A 149 -19.80 -4.22 18.58
N SER A 150 -18.69 -4.07 19.29
CA SER A 150 -18.71 -3.49 20.64
C SER A 150 -18.93 -1.98 20.57
N LYS A 151 -19.61 -1.39 21.57
CA LYS A 151 -19.80 0.08 21.63
C LYS A 151 -18.47 0.84 21.69
N ALA A 152 -17.50 0.28 22.42
CA ALA A 152 -16.20 0.93 22.63
C ALA A 152 -15.28 0.92 21.38
N HIS A 153 -15.40 -0.06 20.48
CA HIS A 153 -14.43 -0.25 19.39
C HIS A 153 -15.06 -0.43 18.01
N GLY A 154 -16.37 -0.65 17.93
CA GLY A 154 -17.11 -0.93 16.69
C GLY A 154 -17.10 0.23 15.71
N LEU A 155 -17.13 1.45 16.23
CA LEU A 155 -17.13 2.69 15.46
C LEU A 155 -16.43 3.78 16.26
N ASN A 156 -15.58 4.55 15.60
CA ASN A 156 -14.96 5.73 16.18
C ASN A 156 -14.96 6.87 15.15
N LEU A 157 -15.42 8.05 15.53
CA LEU A 157 -15.48 9.25 14.71
C LEU A 157 -14.60 10.32 15.34
N LYS A 158 -13.61 10.80 14.59
CA LYS A 158 -12.68 11.84 15.04
C LYS A 158 -12.75 13.05 14.12
N VAL A 159 -12.66 14.23 14.71
CA VAL A 159 -12.41 15.49 14.00
C VAL A 159 -11.00 15.98 14.27
N GLY A 160 -10.44 16.78 13.36
CA GLY A 160 -9.20 17.51 13.64
C GLY A 160 -9.40 18.51 14.79
N SER A 161 -8.41 18.63 15.69
CA SER A 161 -8.48 19.52 16.85
C SER A 161 -8.49 21.02 16.46
N LYS A 162 -8.99 21.86 17.37
CA LYS A 162 -9.21 23.30 17.18
C LYS A 162 -7.95 24.08 16.75
N ASP A 163 -8.23 25.10 15.92
CA ASP A 163 -7.50 26.33 15.61
C ASP A 163 -6.32 26.37 14.63
N GLU A 164 -5.75 25.26 14.15
CA GLU A 164 -4.89 25.31 12.96
C GLU A 164 -5.23 24.20 11.95
N ILE A 165 -6.10 24.64 11.04
CA ILE A 165 -6.49 24.10 9.75
C ILE A 165 -5.58 22.98 9.25
N LEU A 166 -6.09 21.74 9.20
CA LEU A 166 -5.79 20.63 8.28
C LEU A 166 -4.31 20.22 8.07
N ALA A 167 -3.39 21.17 7.89
CA ALA A 167 -1.95 21.06 7.95
C ALA A 167 -1.47 20.34 9.22
N ASP A 168 -2.04 20.63 10.40
CA ASP A 168 -1.70 19.93 11.64
C ASP A 168 -2.24 18.47 11.63
N TYR A 169 -3.34 18.21 10.92
CA TYR A 169 -3.89 16.86 10.72
C TYR A 169 -3.11 16.02 9.68
N ILE A 170 -2.58 16.68 8.64
CA ILE A 170 -1.68 16.10 7.63
C ILE A 170 -0.28 15.90 8.21
N SER A 171 0.22 16.83 9.03
CA SER A 171 1.61 16.86 9.53
C SER A 171 1.81 16.16 10.87
N LYS A 172 0.89 16.26 11.85
CA LYS A 172 1.02 15.57 13.15
C LYS A 172 0.57 14.11 13.14
N TRP A 173 -0.38 13.74 12.27
CA TRP A 173 -1.00 12.41 12.30
C TRP A 173 -0.62 11.51 11.12
N GLY A 174 0.10 12.04 10.13
CA GLY A 174 0.45 11.26 8.94
C GLY A 174 -0.80 10.65 8.31
N LEU A 175 -1.94 11.35 8.27
CA LEU A 175 -3.23 10.79 7.81
C LEU A 175 -3.15 10.18 6.41
N ALA A 176 -2.42 10.82 5.50
CA ALA A 176 -2.15 10.24 4.20
C ALA A 176 -1.35 8.93 4.34
N GLU A 177 -0.39 8.85 5.26
CA GLU A 177 0.37 7.62 5.61
C GLU A 177 -0.50 6.60 6.36
N GLU A 178 -1.47 7.02 7.17
CA GLU A 178 -2.44 6.13 7.82
C GLU A 178 -3.36 5.50 6.77
N MET A 179 -3.88 6.31 5.84
CA MET A 179 -4.77 5.86 4.77
C MET A 179 -4.05 5.03 3.70
N THR A 180 -2.76 5.28 3.46
CA THR A 180 -2.03 4.67 2.33
C THR A 180 -0.89 3.75 2.74
N GLN A 181 -0.27 3.91 3.90
CA GLN A 181 0.92 3.14 4.31
C GLN A 181 0.67 2.20 5.49
N ALA A 182 -0.56 2.09 6.01
CA ALA A 182 -0.85 1.19 7.13
C ALA A 182 -0.41 -0.26 6.89
N HIS A 183 -0.59 -0.77 5.67
CA HIS A 183 -0.14 -2.11 5.31
C HIS A 183 1.38 -2.23 5.21
N GLN A 184 2.12 -1.13 4.98
CA GLN A 184 3.59 -1.04 4.81
C GLN A 184 4.38 -0.89 6.12
N LYS A 185 3.72 -0.71 7.27
CA LYS A 185 4.42 -0.50 8.56
C LYS A 185 5.07 -1.79 9.06
N ILE A 186 6.41 -1.88 8.96
CA ILE A 186 7.23 -3.02 9.45
C ILE A 186 7.88 -2.72 10.83
N GLY A 187 7.65 -1.53 11.40
CA GLY A 187 8.55 -0.92 12.40
C GLY A 187 8.41 -1.35 13.86
N LYS A 188 7.48 -2.21 14.23
CA LYS A 188 7.45 -2.82 15.56
C LYS A 188 6.97 -4.24 15.35
N LYS A 189 7.84 -5.24 15.53
CA LYS A 189 7.42 -6.65 15.71
C LYS A 189 6.54 -6.74 16.95
N ASN A 190 5.35 -6.17 16.88
CA ASN A 190 4.33 -6.35 17.86
C ASN A 190 3.82 -7.76 17.59
N ARG A 191 4.32 -8.73 18.35
CA ARG A 191 3.89 -10.13 18.24
C ARG A 191 2.38 -10.29 18.49
N GLN A 192 1.70 -9.24 18.94
CA GLN A 192 0.25 -9.21 19.10
C GLN A 192 -0.50 -8.96 17.80
N SER A 193 0.08 -8.33 16.77
CA SER A 193 -0.59 -8.10 15.48
C SER A 193 0.40 -7.77 14.36
N LEU A 194 0.33 -8.52 13.27
CA LEU A 194 1.21 -8.48 12.11
C LEU A 194 0.50 -7.84 10.91
N THR A 195 1.23 -6.99 10.19
CA THR A 195 0.85 -6.53 8.84
C THR A 195 1.09 -7.63 7.79
N PRO A 196 0.45 -7.55 6.61
CA PRO A 196 0.69 -8.52 5.54
C PRO A 196 2.15 -8.63 5.10
N TRP A 197 2.93 -7.54 5.14
CA TRP A 197 4.37 -7.61 4.80
C TRP A 197 5.20 -8.24 5.91
N GLU A 198 4.87 -8.05 7.19
CA GLU A 198 5.51 -8.79 8.28
C GLU A 198 5.20 -10.30 8.19
N ILE A 199 3.98 -10.67 7.79
CA ILE A 199 3.63 -12.06 7.50
C ILE A 199 4.50 -12.61 6.35
N LEU A 200 4.64 -11.84 5.26
CA LEU A 200 5.52 -12.23 4.15
C LEU A 200 6.97 -12.39 4.59
N ASP A 201 7.50 -11.46 5.38
CA ASP A 201 8.86 -11.53 5.89
C ASP A 201 9.08 -12.78 6.76
N LEU A 202 8.14 -13.08 7.67
CA LEU A 202 8.19 -14.28 8.50
C LEU A 202 8.12 -15.58 7.69
N SER A 203 7.35 -15.59 6.58
CA SER A 203 7.28 -16.77 5.69
C SER A 203 8.61 -17.11 5.02
N ARG A 204 9.56 -16.17 4.94
CA ARG A 204 10.91 -16.42 4.42
C ARG A 204 11.72 -17.36 5.30
N MET A 205 11.33 -17.48 6.57
CA MET A 205 11.97 -18.36 7.55
C MET A 205 11.33 -19.76 7.59
N GLU A 206 10.24 -19.97 6.86
CA GLU A 206 9.54 -21.25 6.79
C GLU A 206 10.13 -22.15 5.69
N ALA A 207 10.02 -23.47 5.87
CA ALA A 207 10.55 -24.44 4.91
C ALA A 207 9.64 -24.59 3.68
N SER A 208 8.35 -24.30 3.83
CA SER A 208 7.34 -24.48 2.80
C SER A 208 6.36 -23.31 2.75
N THR A 209 5.89 -22.95 1.56
CA THR A 209 4.82 -21.96 1.37
C THR A 209 3.46 -22.42 1.91
N LYS A 210 3.35 -23.69 2.32
CA LYS A 210 2.17 -24.25 3.00
C LYS A 210 2.23 -24.12 4.52
N ASP A 211 3.38 -23.70 5.06
CA ASP A 211 3.52 -23.43 6.48
C ASP A 211 2.72 -22.17 6.85
N LYS A 212 2.63 -21.86 8.15
CA LYS A 212 1.67 -20.90 8.70
C LYS A 212 1.70 -19.55 7.98
N TYR A 213 2.85 -18.88 7.93
CA TYR A 213 2.94 -17.53 7.39
C TYR A 213 2.84 -17.51 5.86
N GLY A 214 3.39 -18.51 5.16
CA GLY A 214 3.21 -18.70 3.73
C GLY A 214 1.74 -18.89 3.34
N HIS A 215 1.01 -19.71 4.12
CA HIS A 215 -0.43 -19.91 3.94
C HIS A 215 -1.22 -18.62 4.23
N LEU A 216 -0.93 -17.92 5.33
CA LEU A 216 -1.58 -16.66 5.67
C LEU A 216 -1.38 -15.60 4.58
N PHE A 217 -0.18 -15.49 4.04
CA PHE A 217 0.08 -14.56 2.94
C PHE A 217 -0.68 -14.96 1.67
N SER A 218 -0.81 -16.26 1.37
CA SER A 218 -1.62 -16.75 0.26
C SER A 218 -3.12 -16.44 0.43
N VAL A 219 -3.65 -16.56 1.65
CA VAL A 219 -5.03 -16.16 2.00
C VAL A 219 -5.21 -14.65 1.79
N TYR A 220 -4.29 -13.84 2.29
CA TYR A 220 -4.27 -12.39 2.06
C TYR A 220 -4.24 -12.05 0.57
N ALA A 221 -3.32 -12.67 -0.17
CA ALA A 221 -3.12 -12.44 -1.59
C ALA A 221 -4.39 -12.73 -2.38
N SER A 222 -5.01 -13.86 -2.08
CA SER A 222 -6.29 -14.25 -2.66
C SER A 222 -7.38 -13.25 -2.29
N ALA A 223 -7.48 -12.84 -1.02
CA ALA A 223 -8.55 -11.96 -0.56
C ALA A 223 -8.44 -10.52 -1.08
N PHE A 224 -7.23 -10.02 -1.34
CA PHE A 224 -6.95 -8.64 -1.75
C PHE A 224 -6.70 -8.44 -3.25
N LYS A 225 -6.54 -9.52 -4.03
CA LYS A 225 -6.44 -9.43 -5.49
C LYS A 225 -7.57 -8.59 -6.10
N GLY A 226 -7.21 -7.54 -6.83
CA GLY A 226 -8.13 -6.64 -7.52
C GLY A 226 -8.85 -5.62 -6.63
N ARG A 227 -8.52 -5.54 -5.32
CA ARG A 227 -9.04 -4.46 -4.46
C ARG A 227 -8.26 -3.18 -4.70
N ARG A 228 -8.95 -2.04 -4.64
CA ARG A 228 -8.32 -0.72 -4.68
C ARG A 228 -7.77 -0.37 -3.30
N GLN A 229 -6.66 0.36 -3.26
CA GLN A 229 -6.14 0.93 -2.00
C GLN A 229 -7.10 1.98 -1.43
N LEU A 230 -7.53 2.93 -2.28
CA LEU A 230 -8.45 4.00 -1.94
C LEU A 230 -9.71 3.93 -2.81
N PHE A 231 -10.87 4.11 -2.18
CA PHE A 231 -12.14 4.31 -2.87
C PHE A 231 -12.64 5.73 -2.62
N TRP A 232 -12.93 6.46 -3.69
CA TRP A 232 -13.47 7.82 -3.65
C TRP A 232 -14.96 7.79 -3.98
N SER A 233 -15.78 8.51 -3.22
CA SER A 233 -17.19 8.68 -3.55
C SER A 233 -17.37 9.44 -4.87
N LYS A 234 -18.50 9.20 -5.55
CA LYS A 234 -18.82 9.84 -6.83
C LYS A 234 -18.72 11.37 -6.72
N GLY A 235 -18.07 12.00 -7.69
CA GLY A 235 -17.90 13.46 -7.78
C GLY A 235 -16.82 14.05 -6.87
N LEU A 236 -16.28 13.31 -5.90
CA LEU A 236 -15.32 13.89 -4.94
C LEU A 236 -13.98 14.24 -5.59
N LYS A 237 -13.45 13.39 -6.48
CA LYS A 237 -12.21 13.68 -7.20
C LYS A 237 -12.34 14.94 -8.06
N GLU A 238 -13.45 15.09 -8.77
CA GLU A 238 -13.76 16.28 -9.58
C GLU A 238 -13.87 17.52 -8.70
N LEU A 239 -14.61 17.44 -7.60
CA LEU A 239 -14.73 18.54 -6.64
C LEU A 239 -13.36 18.97 -6.13
N LEU A 240 -12.51 18.02 -5.71
CA LEU A 240 -11.20 18.30 -5.14
C LEU A 240 -10.10 18.48 -6.18
N LYS A 241 -10.44 18.49 -7.48
CA LYS A 241 -9.51 18.63 -8.60
C LYS A 241 -8.35 17.60 -8.57
N VAL A 242 -8.64 16.38 -8.11
CA VAL A 242 -7.69 15.27 -8.09
C VAL A 242 -7.82 14.46 -9.37
N ALA A 243 -6.69 14.14 -10.02
CA ALA A 243 -6.68 13.34 -11.23
C ALA A 243 -7.25 11.93 -11.00
N ASP A 244 -7.94 11.38 -12.01
CA ASP A 244 -8.43 10.01 -11.95
C ASP A 244 -7.50 9.05 -12.68
N LYS A 245 -6.51 8.53 -11.94
CA LYS A 245 -5.51 7.56 -12.43
C LYS A 245 -5.71 6.18 -11.77
N SER A 246 -5.58 5.11 -12.56
CA SER A 246 -5.59 3.72 -12.09
C SER A 246 -4.27 3.36 -11.40
N ASP A 247 -4.26 2.28 -10.61
CA ASP A 247 -3.04 1.81 -9.94
C ASP A 247 -2.00 1.35 -10.97
N GLU A 248 -2.42 0.75 -12.08
CA GLU A 248 -1.56 0.38 -13.21
C GLU A 248 -0.99 1.61 -13.91
N GLN A 249 -1.79 2.66 -14.13
CA GLN A 249 -1.29 3.92 -14.69
C GLN A 249 -0.27 4.56 -13.77
N LEU A 250 -0.56 4.66 -12.46
CA LEU A 250 0.39 5.20 -11.49
C LEU A 250 1.68 4.39 -11.37
N ALA A 251 1.60 3.06 -11.53
CA ALA A 251 2.79 2.22 -11.47
C ALA A 251 3.69 2.34 -12.70
N ASN A 252 3.10 2.60 -13.88
CA ASN A 252 3.81 2.67 -15.16
C ASN A 252 4.04 4.12 -15.64
N GLU A 253 3.51 5.13 -14.96
CA GLU A 253 3.89 6.51 -15.19
C GLU A 253 5.37 6.68 -14.82
N HIS A 254 6.16 7.13 -15.78
CA HIS A 254 7.54 7.52 -15.56
C HIS A 254 7.57 8.55 -14.43
N SER A 255 8.41 8.29 -13.43
CA SER A 255 8.73 9.25 -12.38
C SER A 255 9.07 10.59 -13.05
N GLN A 256 8.63 11.73 -12.52
CA GLN A 256 9.02 13.04 -13.09
C GLN A 256 10.55 13.24 -13.11
N ASP A 257 11.28 12.41 -12.36
CA ASP A 257 12.74 12.34 -12.29
C ASP A 257 13.38 11.32 -13.25
N GLU A 258 12.59 10.59 -14.07
CA GLU A 258 13.11 9.78 -15.17
C GLU A 258 13.29 10.69 -16.38
N PRO A 259 14.52 10.90 -16.88
CA PRO A 259 14.76 11.76 -18.03
C PRO A 259 13.96 11.25 -19.23
N GLN A 260 12.91 11.99 -19.58
CA GLN A 260 12.16 11.77 -20.80
C GLN A 260 13.03 12.25 -21.96
N ASP A 261 13.27 11.35 -22.91
CA ASP A 261 13.81 11.65 -24.24
C ASP A 261 15.31 12.02 -24.34
N GLU A 262 16.12 11.74 -23.33
CA GLU A 262 17.57 11.64 -23.57
C GLU A 262 17.87 10.25 -24.13
N VAL A 263 18.22 10.17 -25.42
CA VAL A 263 18.94 9.03 -25.97
C VAL A 263 20.22 8.91 -25.16
N TYR A 264 20.22 8.05 -24.14
CA TYR A 264 21.45 7.72 -23.46
C TYR A 264 22.32 7.02 -24.50
N GLU A 265 23.35 7.71 -25.01
CA GLU A 265 24.37 7.11 -25.87
C GLU A 265 25.04 5.90 -25.18
N ASN A 266 24.83 5.74 -23.86
CA ASN A 266 25.53 4.84 -22.95
C ASN A 266 24.56 3.95 -22.17
N MET A 267 23.71 3.24 -22.89
CA MET A 267 22.75 2.29 -22.33
C MET A 267 23.12 0.86 -22.72
N LEU A 268 23.19 -0.04 -21.73
CA LEU A 268 23.20 -1.47 -22.00
C LEU A 268 21.75 -1.96 -22.16
N ASN A 269 21.39 -2.39 -23.37
CA ASN A 269 20.10 -3.03 -23.61
C ASN A 269 20.09 -4.45 -23.06
N LEU A 270 19.13 -4.73 -22.19
CA LEU A 270 18.88 -6.07 -21.65
C LEU A 270 17.66 -6.67 -22.36
N GLY A 271 17.83 -7.83 -22.99
CA GLY A 271 16.70 -8.60 -23.48
C GLY A 271 15.89 -9.23 -22.34
N GLU A 272 14.72 -9.78 -22.63
CA GLU A 272 13.86 -10.43 -21.63
C GLU A 272 14.60 -11.55 -20.86
N GLN A 273 15.41 -12.33 -21.56
CA GLN A 273 16.19 -13.40 -20.95
C GLN A 273 17.30 -12.86 -20.03
N ASP A 274 17.95 -11.76 -20.39
CA ASP A 274 18.95 -11.09 -19.54
C ASP A 274 18.33 -10.66 -18.22
N TRP A 275 17.20 -9.93 -18.32
CA TRP A 275 16.47 -9.43 -17.17
C TRP A 275 15.96 -10.56 -16.28
N TRP A 276 15.40 -11.61 -16.89
CA TRP A 276 14.93 -12.79 -16.18
C TRP A 276 16.07 -13.46 -15.41
N THR A 277 17.24 -13.64 -16.02
CA THR A 277 18.43 -14.22 -15.37
C THR A 277 18.86 -13.37 -14.18
N ILE A 278 19.00 -12.05 -14.35
CA ILE A 278 19.36 -11.13 -13.26
C ILE A 278 18.37 -11.25 -12.10
N CYS A 279 17.06 -11.29 -12.41
CA CYS A 279 16.01 -11.41 -11.40
C CYS A 279 16.01 -12.77 -10.69
N PHE A 280 16.15 -13.86 -11.44
CA PHE A 280 16.15 -15.24 -10.95
C PHE A 280 17.30 -15.47 -9.95
N HIS A 281 18.51 -15.00 -10.29
CA HIS A 281 19.67 -15.08 -9.42
C HIS A 281 19.73 -13.98 -8.34
N ARG A 282 18.77 -13.04 -8.35
CA ARG A 282 18.66 -11.90 -7.43
C ARG A 282 19.81 -10.90 -7.51
N MET A 283 20.52 -10.83 -8.63
CA MET A 283 21.73 -10.00 -8.84
C MET A 283 21.42 -8.58 -9.33
N ARG A 284 20.25 -8.02 -8.97
CA ARG A 284 19.79 -6.74 -9.53
C ARG A 284 20.68 -5.57 -9.10
N VAL A 285 21.21 -5.57 -7.88
CA VAL A 285 22.05 -4.47 -7.37
C VAL A 285 23.47 -4.64 -7.89
N GLU A 286 24.00 -5.84 -7.72
CA GLU A 286 25.36 -6.23 -8.11
C GLU A 286 25.57 -6.01 -9.62
N PHE A 287 24.56 -6.29 -10.45
CA PHE A 287 24.66 -5.99 -11.88
C PHE A 287 24.77 -4.48 -12.17
N LEU A 288 24.03 -3.62 -11.46
CA LEU A 288 24.17 -2.17 -11.61
C LEU A 288 25.55 -1.69 -11.14
N GLU A 289 26.08 -2.26 -10.05
CA GLU A 289 27.43 -1.96 -9.57
C GLU A 289 28.50 -2.31 -10.62
N LEU A 290 28.32 -3.41 -11.36
CA LEU A 290 29.21 -3.77 -12.47
C LEU A 290 29.12 -2.78 -13.64
N ILE A 291 27.91 -2.28 -13.96
CA ILE A 291 27.72 -1.22 -14.96
C ILE A 291 28.46 0.05 -14.53
N GLU A 292 28.30 0.46 -13.27
CA GLU A 292 29.02 1.62 -12.73
C GLU A 292 30.54 1.42 -12.77
N LEU A 293 31.02 0.21 -12.46
CA LEU A 293 32.43 -0.13 -12.50
C LEU A 293 33.02 -0.04 -13.92
N ASP A 294 32.31 -0.54 -14.93
CA ASP A 294 32.73 -0.45 -16.33
C ASP A 294 32.79 1.00 -16.81
N ILE A 295 31.82 1.84 -16.43
CA ILE A 295 31.81 3.28 -16.74
C ILE A 295 32.98 4.00 -16.06
N LEU A 296 33.22 3.70 -14.77
CA LEU A 296 34.31 4.30 -14.01
C LEU A 296 35.69 3.95 -14.58
N ARG A 297 35.86 2.74 -15.14
CA ARG A 297 37.15 2.27 -15.67
C ARG A 297 37.42 2.73 -17.09
N ASN A 298 36.41 2.66 -17.95
CA ASN A 298 36.60 2.79 -19.39
C ASN A 298 35.95 4.05 -19.97
N GLY A 299 35.31 4.86 -19.12
CA GLY A 299 34.55 6.02 -19.55
C GLY A 299 33.13 5.65 -19.97
N ILE A 300 32.41 6.68 -20.39
CA ILE A 300 30.99 6.63 -20.67
C ILE A 300 30.68 5.73 -21.89
N ASP A 301 31.55 5.73 -22.91
CA ASP A 301 31.45 4.91 -24.14
C ASP A 301 31.90 3.44 -23.97
N THR A 302 31.90 2.92 -22.74
CA THR A 302 32.35 1.56 -22.43
C THR A 302 31.52 0.50 -23.15
N ASP A 303 32.15 -0.63 -23.52
CA ASP A 303 31.45 -1.77 -24.10
C ASP A 303 30.74 -2.65 -23.05
N PHE A 304 30.82 -2.29 -21.76
CA PHE A 304 30.25 -3.00 -20.62
C PHE A 304 30.73 -4.46 -20.52
N ARG A 305 32.00 -4.72 -20.84
CA ARG A 305 32.55 -6.08 -20.89
C ARG A 305 32.41 -6.85 -19.57
N VAL A 306 32.69 -6.24 -18.42
CA VAL A 306 32.61 -6.94 -17.13
C VAL A 306 31.16 -7.32 -16.83
N ALA A 307 30.22 -6.40 -17.03
CA ALA A 307 28.80 -6.68 -16.84
C ALA A 307 28.29 -7.78 -17.80
N LYS A 308 28.71 -7.75 -19.08
CA LYS A 308 28.34 -8.75 -20.09
C LYS A 308 28.91 -10.13 -19.77
N ASP A 309 30.18 -10.23 -19.38
CA ASP A 309 30.82 -11.49 -19.01
C ASP A 309 30.15 -12.10 -17.76
N PHE A 310 29.84 -11.27 -16.77
CA PHE A 310 29.09 -11.70 -15.59
C PHE A 310 27.71 -12.27 -15.96
N LEU A 311 26.96 -11.55 -16.80
CA LEU A 311 25.64 -11.99 -17.25
C LEU A 311 25.70 -13.27 -18.08
N TRP A 312 26.71 -13.42 -18.94
CA TRP A 312 26.98 -14.64 -19.68
C TRP A 312 27.19 -15.82 -18.75
N ASN A 313 28.00 -15.66 -17.71
CA ASN A 313 28.30 -16.70 -16.73
C ASN A 313 27.07 -17.10 -15.90
N LEU A 314 26.19 -16.15 -15.55
CA LEU A 314 24.92 -16.45 -14.89
C LEU A 314 24.02 -17.34 -15.75
N LYS A 315 24.01 -17.12 -17.08
CA LYS A 315 23.22 -17.93 -18.01
C LYS A 315 23.82 -19.31 -18.27
N HIS A 316 25.15 -19.43 -18.21
CA HIS A 316 25.89 -20.63 -18.56
C HIS A 316 26.79 -21.12 -17.41
N PRO A 317 26.21 -21.53 -16.26
CA PRO A 317 26.98 -21.90 -15.08
C PRO A 317 27.95 -23.07 -15.32
N LEU A 318 27.66 -23.94 -16.31
CA LEU A 318 28.50 -25.10 -16.66
C LEU A 318 29.61 -24.79 -17.67
N ASP A 319 29.50 -23.71 -18.44
CA ASP A 319 30.52 -23.33 -19.44
C ASP A 319 31.65 -22.46 -18.82
N SER A 320 31.46 -21.99 -17.58
CA SER A 320 32.51 -21.33 -16.80
C SER A 320 33.67 -22.27 -16.40
N CYS A 321 33.54 -23.57 -16.69
CA CYS A 321 34.51 -24.60 -16.35
C CYS A 321 35.62 -24.82 -17.38
N PHE A 322 35.92 -23.91 -18.31
CA PHE A 322 37.16 -24.01 -19.10
C PHE A 322 37.72 -22.64 -19.50
N GLY A 323 38.75 -22.18 -18.77
CA GLY A 323 39.78 -21.28 -19.31
C GLY A 323 40.06 -19.99 -18.51
N GLY A 324 40.79 -20.09 -17.40
CA GLY A 324 41.42 -18.92 -16.78
C GLY A 324 41.72 -19.15 -15.30
N GLN A 325 42.99 -19.05 -14.92
CA GLN A 325 43.48 -19.26 -13.55
C GLN A 325 42.75 -18.41 -12.51
N GLY A 326 42.59 -18.99 -11.31
CA GLY A 326 41.92 -18.39 -10.17
C GLY A 326 42.35 -16.95 -9.89
N GLY A 327 41.39 -16.05 -9.99
CA GLY A 327 41.39 -14.78 -9.28
C GLY A 327 40.20 -14.81 -8.32
N ASP A 328 40.48 -14.59 -7.04
CA ASP A 328 39.48 -14.37 -6.00
C ASP A 328 38.41 -13.39 -6.47
N PHE A 329 37.13 -13.79 -6.38
CA PHE A 329 36.03 -12.84 -6.33
C PHE A 329 35.93 -12.32 -4.89
N PRO A 330 36.21 -11.04 -4.60
CA PRO A 330 35.91 -10.48 -3.30
C PRO A 330 34.41 -10.13 -3.25
N LEU A 331 33.90 -10.04 -2.02
CA LEU A 331 32.56 -9.54 -1.60
C LEU A 331 31.53 -10.61 -1.24
N ARG A 332 31.86 -11.38 -0.18
CA ARG A 332 30.93 -11.57 0.92
C ARG A 332 31.33 -10.63 2.05
N ALA A 333 30.63 -9.51 2.19
CA ALA A 333 30.66 -8.72 3.42
C ALA A 333 29.58 -9.24 4.39
N ASP A 334 29.73 -10.48 4.84
CA ASP A 334 29.09 -10.93 6.09
C ASP A 334 30.04 -10.57 7.23
N ASN A 335 29.88 -9.38 7.80
CA ASN A 335 30.27 -9.08 9.19
C ASN A 335 29.85 -7.65 9.58
N LEU A 336 28.60 -7.50 10.02
CA LEU A 336 28.24 -6.50 11.02
C LEU A 336 27.40 -7.18 12.11
N LYS A 337 28.10 -7.89 12.98
CA LYS A 337 27.70 -8.06 14.38
C LYS A 337 28.48 -7.03 15.19
N THR A 338 27.83 -5.93 15.56
CA THR A 338 27.81 -5.37 16.93
C THR A 338 26.78 -4.26 17.00
#